data_AF-A0A847A6N5-F1
#
_entry.id   AF-A0A847A6N5-F1
#
_cell.length_a   1.000
_cell.length_b   1.000
_cell.length_c   1.000
_cell.angle_alpha   90.00
_cell.angle_beta   90.00
_cell.angle_gamma   90.00
#
_symmetry.space_group_name_H-M   'P 1'
#
loop_
_entity.id
_entity.type
_entity.pdbx_description
1 polymer ?
#
loop_
_entity_poly.entity_id
_entity_poly.type
_entity_poly.pdbx_seq_one_letter_code
_entity_poly.pdbx_strand_id
1 'polypeptide(L)'
;MTLRHIVSWKLSGETLDERNAQAAEIVAALTPLVDTVPSVRALAVHRNELFDGDNFDVTLVADFDDADGLAAYATHPEHVAAGAIIKSHASGRVATDFTV
;
A
#
# COMPACT_ATOMS: atom_id res chain seq x y z
N MET A 1 -22.32 -1.63 2.69
CA MET A 1 -21.22 -2.54 3.04
C MET A 1 -20.00 -1.96 2.40
N THR A 2 -18.89 -1.86 3.12
CA THR A 2 -17.64 -1.28 2.60
C THR A 2 -16.60 -2.39 2.57
N LEU A 3 -15.86 -2.53 1.47
CA LEU A 3 -14.76 -3.47 1.36
C LEU A 3 -13.47 -2.80 1.84
N ARG A 4 -12.80 -3.40 2.82
CA ARG A 4 -11.47 -2.97 3.28
C ARG A 4 -10.39 -3.87 2.69
N HIS A 5 -9.46 -3.25 1.99
CA HIS A 5 -8.22 -3.84 1.46
C HIS A 5 -7.05 -3.45 2.36
N ILE A 6 -6.39 -4.43 2.97
CA ILE A 6 -5.15 -4.22 3.72
C ILE A 6 -4.05 -4.99 3.01
N VAL A 7 -2.96 -4.30 2.67
CA VAL A 7 -1.78 -4.92 2.08
C VAL A 7 -0.54 -4.42 2.80
N SER A 8 0.38 -5.34 3.09
CA SER A 8 1.66 -5.02 3.71
C SER A 8 2.80 -5.53 2.83
N TRP A 9 3.89 -4.78 2.80
CA TRP A 9 5.11 -5.12 2.07
C TRP A 9 6.32 -5.24 2.98
N LYS A 10 7.10 -6.30 2.74
CA LYS A 10 8.47 -6.41 3.22
C LYS A 10 9.36 -5.78 2.16
N LEU A 11 10.33 -4.97 2.57
CA LEU A 11 11.21 -4.22 1.68
C LEU A 11 12.57 -4.91 1.53
N SER A 12 13.26 -4.62 0.44
CA SER A 12 14.52 -5.26 0.05
C SER A 12 15.76 -4.64 0.70
N GLY A 13 15.65 -3.44 1.31
CA GLY A 13 16.74 -2.78 2.00
C GLY A 13 17.33 -3.66 3.12
N GLU A 14 18.66 -3.76 3.15
CA GLU A 14 19.39 -4.59 4.11
C GLU A 14 19.46 -3.89 5.48
N THR A 15 19.57 -2.56 5.47
CA THR A 15 19.60 -1.72 6.66
C THR A 15 18.25 -1.07 6.95
N LEU A 16 18.07 -0.60 8.18
CA LEU A 16 16.88 0.16 8.58
C LEU A 16 16.75 1.46 7.78
N ASP A 17 17.87 2.16 7.55
CA ASP A 17 17.88 3.44 6.82
C ASP A 17 17.46 3.26 5.36
N GLU A 18 17.94 2.21 4.69
CA GLU A 18 17.50 1.87 3.33
C GLU A 18 16.00 1.55 3.28
N ARG A 19 15.50 0.73 4.22
CA ARG A 19 14.06 0.42 4.28
C ARG A 19 13.22 1.67 4.58
N ASN A 20 13.71 2.59 5.40
CA ASN A 20 13.02 3.85 5.68
C ASN A 20 12.96 4.76 4.45
N ALA A 21 14.04 4.83 3.66
CA ALA A 21 14.05 5.59 2.40
C ALA A 21 13.07 4.99 1.38
N GLN A 22 13.13 3.66 1.17
CA GLN A 22 12.21 2.93 0.31
C GLN A 22 10.74 3.10 0.74
N ALA A 23 10.47 3.04 2.04
CA ALA A 23 9.14 3.26 2.59
C ALA A 23 8.64 4.68 2.35
N ALA A 24 9.49 5.69 2.51
CA ALA A 24 9.12 7.09 2.24
C ALA A 24 8.72 7.29 0.78
N GLU A 25 9.43 6.67 -0.17
CA GLU A 25 9.05 6.69 -1.59
C GLU A 25 7.69 6.03 -1.84
N ILE A 26 7.43 4.89 -1.21
CA ILE A 26 6.14 4.18 -1.34
C ILE A 26 5.00 5.01 -0.76
N VAL A 27 5.17 5.60 0.43
CA VAL A 27 4.17 6.46 1.08
C VAL A 27 3.87 7.68 0.19
N ALA A 28 4.90 8.32 -0.36
CA ALA A 28 4.75 9.47 -1.24
C ALA A 28 4.01 9.10 -2.55
N ALA A 29 4.26 7.91 -3.10
CA ALA A 29 3.61 7.45 -4.32
C ALA A 29 2.13 7.07 -4.12
N LEU A 30 1.77 6.50 -2.97
CA LEU A 30 0.43 5.96 -2.72
C LEU A 30 -0.54 6.96 -2.07
N THR A 31 -0.06 7.84 -1.20
CA THR A 31 -0.93 8.76 -0.45
C THR A 31 -1.82 9.63 -1.36
N PRO A 32 -1.33 10.20 -2.49
CA PRO A 32 -2.16 11.01 -3.38
C PRO A 32 -3.31 10.25 -4.05
N LEU A 33 -3.29 8.92 -4.06
CA LEU A 33 -4.31 8.10 -4.75
C LEU A 33 -5.71 8.28 -4.15
N VAL A 34 -5.81 8.73 -2.89
CA VAL A 34 -7.09 9.07 -2.27
C VAL A 34 -7.82 10.20 -3.01
N ASP A 35 -7.07 11.13 -3.59
CA ASP A 35 -7.60 12.30 -4.30
C ASP A 35 -7.69 12.06 -5.81
N THR A 36 -6.90 11.13 -6.36
CA THR A 36 -6.80 10.91 -7.82
C THR A 36 -7.61 9.72 -8.32
N VAL A 37 -7.86 8.69 -7.50
CA VAL A 37 -8.56 7.47 -7.92
C VAL A 37 -10.01 7.49 -7.42
N PRO A 38 -11.02 7.66 -8.30
CA PRO A 38 -12.40 7.92 -7.87
C PRO A 38 -13.07 6.82 -7.04
N SER A 39 -12.60 5.57 -7.13
CA SER A 39 -13.17 4.45 -6.38
C SER A 39 -12.68 4.36 -4.93
N VAL A 40 -11.61 5.07 -4.57
CA VAL A 40 -11.07 5.08 -3.21
C VAL A 40 -12.00 5.89 -2.29
N ARG A 41 -12.33 5.33 -1.12
CA ARG A 41 -13.15 6.00 -0.09
C ARG A 41 -12.32 6.46 1.09
N ALA A 42 -11.31 5.68 1.46
CA ALA A 42 -10.27 6.04 2.39
C ALA A 42 -8.98 5.33 1.97
N LEU A 43 -7.84 5.95 2.20
CA LEU A 43 -6.53 5.34 1.99
C LEU A 43 -5.54 5.94 2.97
N ALA A 44 -4.80 5.08 3.66
CA ALA A 44 -3.71 5.46 4.54
C ALA A 44 -2.55 4.49 4.34
N VAL A 45 -1.33 5.03 4.35
CA VAL A 45 -0.11 4.24 4.18
C VAL A 45 0.85 4.59 5.31
N HIS A 46 1.38 3.57 5.97
CA HIS A 46 2.20 3.73 7.16
C HIS A 46 3.45 2.88 7.09
N ARG A 47 4.58 3.47 7.50
CA ARG A 47 5.80 2.75 7.86
C ARG A 47 5.58 2.10 9.23
N ASN A 48 5.96 0.83 9.36
CA ASN A 48 6.00 0.15 10.65
C ASN A 48 7.04 0.79 11.59
N GLU A 49 6.68 0.99 12.85
CA GLU A 49 7.53 1.68 13.84
C GLU A 49 8.14 0.74 14.90
N LEU A 50 7.65 -0.51 15.00
CA LEU A 50 8.03 -1.45 16.06
C LEU A 50 8.35 -2.84 15.50
N PHE A 51 9.29 -3.56 16.14
CA PHE A 51 9.68 -4.93 15.75
C PHE A 51 10.18 -5.05 14.30
N ASP A 52 11.05 -4.13 13.88
CA ASP A 52 11.67 -4.17 12.55
C ASP A 52 12.43 -5.47 12.31
N GLY A 53 12.21 -6.06 11.14
CA GLY A 53 12.74 -7.39 10.80
C GLY A 53 11.67 -8.48 10.90
N ASP A 54 10.93 -8.51 12.01
CA ASP A 54 9.85 -9.48 12.24
C ASP A 54 8.56 -9.04 11.54
N ASN A 55 8.20 -7.76 11.68
CA ASN A 55 7.03 -7.18 11.04
C ASN A 55 7.28 -6.81 9.57
N PHE A 56 6.20 -6.66 8.81
CA PHE A 56 6.25 -6.04 7.49
C PHE A 56 6.56 -4.55 7.63
N ASP A 57 7.26 -4.00 6.63
CA ASP A 57 7.87 -2.69 6.79
C ASP A 57 6.89 -1.56 6.44
N VAL A 58 5.97 -1.76 5.49
CA VAL A 58 4.95 -0.78 5.08
C VAL A 58 3.57 -1.44 4.99
N THR A 59 2.52 -0.73 5.41
CA THR A 59 1.13 -1.18 5.28
C THR A 59 0.28 -0.09 4.63
N LEU A 60 -0.54 -0.49 3.66
CA LEU A 60 -1.66 0.30 3.12
C LEU A 60 -2.97 -0.27 3.65
N VAL A 61 -3.85 0.63 4.11
CA VAL A 61 -5.25 0.35 4.44
C VAL A 61 -6.10 1.22 3.52
N ALA A 62 -6.94 0.59 2.70
CA ALA A 62 -7.84 1.30 1.80
C ALA A 62 -9.26 0.74 1.86
N ASP A 63 -10.23 1.63 1.75
CA ASP A 63 -11.66 1.31 1.76
C ASP A 63 -12.28 1.62 0.39
N PHE A 64 -13.17 0.72 -0.04
CA PHE A 64 -13.91 0.78 -1.30
C PHE A 64 -15.39 0.46 -1.04
N ASP A 65 -16.27 0.85 -1.97
CA ASP A 65 -17.68 0.49 -1.87
C ASP A 65 -17.86 -1.04 -1.96
N ASP A 66 -17.10 -1.72 -2.81
CA ASP A 66 -17.16 -3.15 -3.06
C ASP A 66 -15.90 -3.67 -3.79
N ALA A 67 -15.94 -4.94 -4.24
CA ALA A 67 -14.87 -5.58 -4.98
C ALA A 67 -14.62 -4.95 -6.36
N ASP A 68 -15.65 -4.40 -7.01
CA ASP A 68 -15.50 -3.73 -8.30
C ASP A 68 -14.77 -2.38 -8.12
N GLY A 69 -15.02 -1.68 -7.02
CA GLY A 69 -14.27 -0.49 -6.61
C GLY A 69 -12.77 -0.78 -6.41
N LEU A 70 -12.44 -1.90 -5.77
CA LEU A 70 -11.04 -2.36 -5.62
C LEU A 70 -10.43 -2.74 -6.98
N ALA A 71 -11.17 -3.41 -7.86
CA ALA A 71 -10.68 -3.78 -9.19
C ALA A 71 -10.41 -2.55 -10.07
N ALA A 72 -11.28 -1.54 -10.00
CA ALA A 72 -11.09 -0.26 -10.68
C ALA A 72 -9.85 0.47 -10.17
N TYR A 73 -9.62 0.48 -8.85
CA TYR A 73 -8.39 1.03 -8.25
C TYR A 73 -7.15 0.28 -8.72
N ALA A 74 -7.17 -1.06 -8.67
CA ALA A 74 -6.02 -1.90 -9.02
C ALA A 74 -5.50 -1.67 -10.45
N THR A 75 -6.40 -1.31 -11.37
CA THR A 75 -6.10 -1.08 -12.79
C THR A 75 -5.94 0.39 -13.16
N HIS A 76 -6.20 1.33 -12.25
CA HIS A 76 -6.08 2.75 -12.51
C HIS A 76 -4.63 3.14 -12.87
N PRO A 77 -4.37 3.97 -13.89
CA PRO A 77 -3.02 4.32 -14.33
C PRO A 77 -2.10 4.84 -13.21
N GLU A 78 -2.62 5.74 -12.36
CA GLU A 78 -1.88 6.27 -11.21
C GLU A 78 -1.52 5.18 -10.19
N HIS A 79 -2.42 4.22 -9.94
CA HIS A 79 -2.11 3.09 -9.07
C HIS A 79 -1.09 2.14 -9.71
N VAL A 80 -1.17 1.91 -11.02
CA VAL A 80 -0.18 1.08 -11.74
C VAL A 80 1.20 1.72 -11.67
N ALA A 81 1.30 3.04 -11.81
CA ALA A 81 2.54 3.79 -11.66
C ALA A 81 3.11 3.68 -10.23
N ALA A 82 2.28 3.91 -9.20
CA ALA A 82 2.69 3.72 -7.80
C ALA A 82 3.10 2.26 -7.51
N GLY A 83 2.37 1.30 -8.08
CA GLY A 83 2.64 -0.13 -7.97
C GLY A 83 3.99 -0.56 -8.56
N ALA A 84 4.51 0.16 -9.56
CA ALA A 84 5.85 -0.07 -10.09
C ALA A 84 6.94 0.29 -9.07
N ILE A 85 6.78 1.41 -8.35
CA ILE A 85 7.68 1.86 -7.27
C ILE A 85 7.70 0.84 -6.13
N ILE A 86 6.53 0.33 -5.74
CA ILE A 86 6.44 -0.72 -4.72
C ILE A 86 7.20 -1.96 -5.17
N LYS A 87 6.99 -2.42 -6.42
CA LYS A 87 7.63 -3.62 -6.95
C LYS A 87 9.15 -3.52 -7.05
N SER A 88 9.71 -2.33 -7.23
CA SER A 88 11.17 -2.16 -7.23
C SER A 88 11.78 -2.30 -5.84
N HIS A 89 11.00 -2.04 -4.78
CA HIS A 89 11.47 -2.05 -3.39
C HIS A 89 11.03 -3.28 -2.60
N ALA A 90 9.93 -3.94 -2.97
CA ALA A 90 9.35 -5.02 -2.19
C ALA A 90 10.06 -6.37 -2.40
N SER A 91 10.36 -7.06 -1.29
CA SER A 91 10.83 -8.45 -1.24
C SER A 91 9.73 -9.44 -0.84
N GLY A 92 8.63 -8.94 -0.25
CA GLY A 92 7.47 -9.75 0.15
C GLY A 92 6.18 -8.95 0.17
N ARG A 93 5.05 -9.64 0.01
CA ARG A 93 3.71 -9.03 0.02
C ARG A 93 2.71 -9.97 0.68
N VAL A 94 1.87 -9.43 1.56
CA VAL A 94 0.67 -10.09 2.09
C VAL A 94 -0.51 -9.15 1.99
N ALA A 95 -1.70 -9.69 1.78
CA ALA A 95 -2.93 -8.90 1.71
C ALA A 95 -4.11 -9.62 2.35
N THR A 96 -5.08 -8.87 2.83
CA THR A 96 -6.35 -9.37 3.36
C THR A 96 -7.47 -8.40 3.00
N ASP A 97 -8.57 -8.97 2.53
CA ASP A 97 -9.75 -8.24 2.06
C ASP A 97 -10.98 -8.70 2.84
N PHE A 98 -11.75 -7.78 3.42
CA PHE A 98 -12.96 -8.11 4.18
C PHE A 98 -13.98 -6.97 4.20
N THR A 99 -15.24 -7.29 4.43
CA THR A 99 -16.32 -6.30 4.56
C THR A 99 -16.37 -5.75 5.98
N VAL A 100 -16.56 -4.43 6.11
CA VAL A 100 -16.81 -3.72 7.38
C VAL A 100 -18.27 -3.28 7.52
#